data_AF-A0A9D1I031-F1
#
_entry.id   AF-A0A9D1I031-F1
#
_cell.length_a   1.000
_cell.length_b   1.000
_cell.length_c   1.000
_cell.angle_alpha   90.00
_cell.angle_beta   90.00
_cell.angle_gamma   90.00
#
_symmetry.space_group_name_H-M   'P 1'
#
loop_
_entity.id
_entity.type
_entity.pdbx_description
1 polymer ?
#
loop_
_entity_poly.entity_id
_entity_poly.type
_entity_poly.pdbx_seq_one_letter_code
_entity_poly.pdbx_strand_id
1 'polypeptide(L)'
;MAVNEAFDGDVTFEITEPIGVLARYSTGWRKEINIVKWNGNAPKYDIRDWDPFHERMSRGVTLHEKEMRLMIDLIRKRRPERVKDSPERDSLQEEEEVMKTIAGPAGEETEDI
;
A
#
# COMPACT_ATOMS: atom_id res chain seq x y z
N MET A 1 -15.70 5.37 2.84
CA MET A 1 -16.34 5.62 1.52
C MET A 1 -16.52 7.12 1.41
N ALA A 2 -15.97 7.75 0.37
CA ALA A 2 -16.15 9.17 0.08
C ALA A 2 -16.81 9.30 -1.29
N VAL A 3 -17.79 10.19 -1.41
CA VAL A 3 -18.55 10.46 -2.64
C VAL A 3 -18.74 11.96 -2.78
N ASN A 4 -18.89 12.45 -4.00
CA ASN A 4 -19.40 13.81 -4.23
C ASN A 4 -20.74 13.78 -4.98
N GLU A 5 -21.53 14.82 -4.75
CA GLU A 5 -22.71 15.12 -5.55
C GLU A 5 -22.30 16.02 -6.72
N ALA A 6 -22.81 15.75 -7.93
CA ALA A 6 -22.55 16.58 -9.10
C ALA A 6 -23.70 17.55 -9.36
N PHE A 7 -23.36 18.77 -9.75
CA PHE A 7 -24.26 19.64 -10.51
C PHE A 7 -24.02 19.41 -12.00
N ASP A 8 -24.95 19.88 -12.84
CA ASP A 8 -24.97 19.55 -14.27
C ASP A 8 -23.64 19.90 -14.97
N GLY A 9 -22.91 18.87 -15.45
CA GLY A 9 -21.58 19.00 -16.06
C GLY A 9 -20.38 18.66 -15.15
N ASP A 10 -20.58 18.41 -13.86
CA ASP A 10 -19.50 18.05 -12.92
C ASP A 10 -19.12 16.57 -13.00
N VAL A 11 -17.86 16.28 -12.71
CA VAL A 11 -17.35 14.91 -12.55
C VAL A 11 -17.77 14.37 -11.18
N THR A 12 -18.46 13.23 -11.15
CA THR A 12 -18.72 12.48 -9.92
C THR A 12 -17.65 11.43 -9.66
N PHE A 13 -17.44 11.14 -8.38
CA PHE A 13 -16.57 10.07 -7.93
C PHE A 13 -17.12 9.36 -6.68
N GLU A 14 -16.72 8.11 -6.56
CA GLU A 14 -16.87 7.29 -5.35
C GLU A 14 -15.52 6.64 -5.06
N ILE A 15 -14.88 6.97 -3.93
CA ILE A 15 -13.73 6.24 -3.42
C ILE A 15 -14.26 4.95 -2.79
N THR A 16 -14.17 3.86 -3.55
CA THR A 16 -14.66 2.54 -3.17
C THR A 16 -13.70 1.83 -2.22
N GLU A 17 -12.40 2.08 -2.36
CA GLU A 17 -11.37 1.46 -1.52
C GLU A 17 -10.16 2.38 -1.36
N PRO A 18 -9.84 2.83 -0.14
CA PRO A 18 -8.57 3.50 0.13
C PRO A 18 -7.42 2.48 0.21
N ILE A 19 -6.38 2.65 -0.62
CA ILE A 19 -5.22 1.73 -0.62
C ILE A 19 -4.11 2.25 0.30
N GLY A 20 -3.78 3.54 0.21
CA GLY A 20 -2.75 4.11 1.06
C GLY A 20 -2.37 5.56 0.76
N VAL A 21 -1.62 6.16 1.69
CA VAL A 21 -1.13 7.54 1.58
C VAL A 21 0.35 7.54 1.19
N LEU A 22 0.68 8.17 0.06
CA LEU A 22 2.04 8.33 -0.45
C LEU A 22 2.76 9.54 0.16
N ALA A 23 2.02 10.62 0.44
CA ALA A 23 2.59 11.84 1.01
C ALA A 23 1.55 12.60 1.85
N ARG A 24 2.01 13.29 2.88
CA ARG A 24 1.21 14.20 3.72
C ARG A 24 1.83 15.58 3.65
N TYR A 25 1.01 16.61 3.47
CA TYR A 25 1.47 18.00 3.42
C TYR A 25 1.04 18.77 4.66
N SER A 26 1.74 19.87 4.97
CA SER A 26 1.42 20.75 6.10
C SER A 26 0.04 21.40 5.99
N THR A 27 -0.50 21.52 4.78
CA THR A 27 -1.86 22.01 4.50
C THR A 27 -2.96 20.99 4.84
N GLY A 28 -2.59 19.78 5.26
CA GLY A 28 -3.51 18.67 5.53
C GLY A 28 -3.90 17.84 4.30
N TRP A 29 -3.59 18.33 3.09
CA TRP A 29 -3.77 17.55 1.87
C TRP A 29 -2.90 16.28 1.91
N ARG A 30 -3.33 15.24 1.19
CA ARG A 30 -2.64 13.96 1.12
C ARG A 30 -2.58 13.45 -0.30
N LYS A 31 -1.40 12.97 -0.72
CA LYS A 31 -1.27 12.17 -1.94
C LYS A 31 -1.69 10.75 -1.62
N GLU A 32 -2.68 10.22 -2.29
CA GLU A 32 -3.26 8.91 -2.00
C GLU A 32 -3.26 8.00 -3.24
N ILE A 33 -3.25 6.69 -3.00
CA ILE A 33 -3.66 5.68 -3.97
C ILE A 33 -5.01 5.15 -3.49
N ASN A 34 -6.01 5.20 -4.37
CA ASN A 34 -7.37 4.75 -4.11
C ASN A 34 -7.89 3.91 -5.28
N ILE A 35 -8.93 3.12 -5.04
CA ILE A 35 -9.83 2.63 -6.08
C ILE A 35 -11.02 3.60 -6.14
N VAL A 36 -11.26 4.16 -7.32
CA VAL A 36 -12.26 5.21 -7.54
C VAL A 36 -13.16 4.85 -8.72
N LYS A 37 -14.47 4.94 -8.54
CA LYS A 37 -15.42 4.99 -9.66
C LYS A 37 -15.61 6.43 -10.08
N TRP A 38 -15.44 6.70 -11.37
CA TRP A 38 -15.65 8.02 -11.95
C TRP A 38 -16.93 8.01 -12.77
N ASN A 39 -17.85 8.95 -12.53
CA ASN A 39 -19.10 9.08 -13.30
C ASN A 39 -19.91 7.77 -13.35
N GLY A 40 -19.93 7.02 -12.25
CA GLY A 40 -20.61 5.71 -12.16
C GLY A 40 -19.97 4.57 -12.97
N ASN A 41 -18.83 4.81 -13.62
CA ASN A 41 -18.12 3.78 -14.39
C ASN A 41 -17.41 2.75 -13.49
N ALA A 42 -16.88 1.71 -14.11
CA ALA A 42 -16.09 0.68 -13.44
C ALA A 42 -14.97 1.31 -12.57
N PRO A 43 -14.74 0.79 -11.35
CA PRO A 43 -13.68 1.30 -10.48
C PRO A 43 -12.29 1.14 -11.10
N LYS A 44 -11.42 2.11 -10.87
CA LYS A 44 -10.06 2.16 -11.39
C LYS A 44 -9.08 2.56 -10.29
N TYR A 45 -7.81 2.24 -10.47
CA TYR A 45 -6.77 2.79 -9.61
C TYR A 45 -6.62 4.28 -9.88
N ASP A 46 -6.39 5.05 -8.84
CA ASP A 46 -6.27 6.49 -8.95
C ASP A 46 -5.20 7.01 -7.98
N ILE A 47 -4.35 7.89 -8.49
CA ILE A 47 -3.28 8.54 -7.73
C ILE A 47 -3.43 10.04 -7.87
N ARG A 48 -3.79 10.72 -6.78
CA ARG A 48 -3.92 12.18 -6.73
C ARG A 48 -3.80 12.74 -5.32
N ASP A 49 -3.72 14.06 -5.22
CA ASP A 49 -3.82 14.74 -3.94
C ASP A 49 -5.29 15.03 -3.62
N TRP A 50 -5.72 14.66 -2.41
CA TRP A 50 -7.03 14.94 -1.85
C TRP A 50 -6.90 15.91 -0.69
N ASP A 51 -7.88 16.77 -0.52
CA ASP A 51 -7.99 17.58 0.69
C ASP A 51 -8.36 16.69 1.90
N PRO A 52 -8.28 17.23 3.14
CA PRO A 52 -8.51 16.42 4.34
C PRO A 52 -9.87 15.71 4.41
N PHE A 53 -10.87 16.24 3.71
CA PHE A 53 -12.27 15.80 3.75
C PHE A 53 -12.72 15.08 2.47
N HIS A 54 -11.82 14.89 1.50
CA HIS A 54 -12.13 14.33 0.17
C HIS A 54 -13.24 15.09 -0.58
N GLU A 55 -13.39 16.39 -0.32
CA GLU A 55 -14.32 17.29 -1.03
C GLU A 55 -13.68 17.88 -2.28
N ARG A 56 -12.36 18.08 -2.23
CA ARG A 56 -11.56 18.63 -3.33
C ARG A 56 -10.43 17.71 -3.69
N MET A 57 -10.10 17.73 -4.98
CA MET A 57 -9.05 16.91 -5.57
C MET A 57 -8.17 17.73 -6.51
N SER A 58 -6.89 17.39 -6.53
CA SER A 58 -5.95 17.95 -7.51
C SER A 58 -6.08 17.23 -8.86
N ARG A 59 -5.30 17.71 -9.84
CA ARG A 59 -4.96 16.89 -11.00
C ARG A 59 -4.23 15.62 -10.54
N GLY A 60 -4.48 14.52 -11.21
CA GLY A 60 -3.90 13.21 -10.89
C GLY A 60 -3.92 12.28 -12.10
N VAL A 61 -3.70 11.00 -11.85
CA VAL A 61 -3.72 9.95 -12.88
C VAL A 61 -4.65 8.83 -12.46
N THR A 62 -5.48 8.40 -13.40
CA THR A 62 -6.33 7.21 -13.27
C THR A 62 -5.74 6.12 -14.14
N LEU A 63 -5.60 4.92 -13.59
CA LEU A 63 -4.99 3.76 -14.24
C LEU A 63 -5.99 2.60 -14.25
N HIS A 64 -6.16 1.97 -15.40
CA HIS A 64 -6.79 0.68 -15.50
C HIS A 64 -5.93 -0.38 -14.79
N GLU A 65 -6.56 -1.49 -14.41
CA GLU A 65 -5.89 -2.58 -13.70
C GLU A 65 -4.62 -3.08 -14.43
N LYS A 66 -4.68 -3.22 -15.76
CA LYS A 66 -3.52 -3.64 -16.56
C LYS A 66 -2.38 -2.62 -16.51
N GLU A 67 -2.70 -1.33 -16.54
CA GLU A 67 -1.71 -0.24 -16.47
C GLU A 67 -1.06 -0.19 -15.09
N MET A 68 -1.85 -0.35 -14.02
CA MET A 68 -1.33 -0.41 -12.65
C MET A 68 -0.37 -1.60 -12.46
N ARG A 69 -0.75 -2.79 -12.94
CA ARG A 69 0.13 -3.98 -12.88
C ARG A 69 1.45 -3.74 -13.62
N LEU A 70 1.38 -3.21 -14.84
CA LEU A 70 2.58 -2.91 -15.62
C LEU A 70 3.46 -1.86 -14.94
N MET A 71 2.87 -0.81 -14.36
CA MET A 71 3.60 0.20 -13.61
C MET A 71 4.36 -0.42 -12.42
N ILE A 72 3.69 -1.28 -11.63
CA ILE A 72 4.33 -1.98 -10.51
C ILE A 72 5.52 -2.81 -10.99
N ASP A 73 5.36 -3.56 -12.08
CA ASP A 73 6.42 -4.39 -12.65
C ASP A 73 7.61 -3.55 -13.14
N LEU A 74 7.35 -2.42 -13.82
CA LEU A 74 8.39 -1.51 -14.27
C LEU A 74 9.16 -0.88 -13.10
N ILE A 75 8.47 -0.47 -12.04
CA ILE A 75 9.11 0.08 -10.84
C ILE A 75 9.93 -0.99 -10.11
N ARG A 76 9.43 -2.22 -10.00
CA ARG A 76 10.17 -3.35 -9.43
C ARG A 76 11.45 -3.64 -10.21
N LYS A 77 11.38 -3.68 -11.54
CA LYS A 77 12.54 -3.88 -12.43
C LYS A 77 13.54 -2.73 -12.38
N ARG A 78 13.08 -1.49 -12.14
CA ARG A 78 13.96 -0.30 -12.03
C ARG A 78 14.79 -0.31 -10.75
N ARG A 79 14.29 -0.88 -9.66
CA ARG A 79 15.10 -0.97 -8.44
C ARG A 79 16.33 -1.79 -8.79
N PRO A 80 17.57 -1.26 -8.62
CA PRO A 80 18.73 -2.12 -8.69
C PRO A 80 18.46 -3.25 -7.69
N GLU A 81 18.66 -4.49 -8.13
CA GLU A 81 18.62 -5.66 -7.26
C GLU A 81 19.33 -5.23 -5.97
N ARG A 82 18.62 -5.19 -4.84
CA ARG A 82 19.31 -4.98 -3.56
C ARG A 82 20.39 -6.05 -3.58
N VAL A 83 21.65 -5.63 -3.46
CA VAL A 83 22.80 -6.54 -3.41
C VAL A 83 22.37 -7.69 -2.51
N LYS A 84 22.21 -8.89 -3.09
CA LYS A 84 21.73 -10.06 -2.35
C LYS A 84 22.75 -10.53 -1.31
N ASP A 85 23.91 -9.90 -1.27
CA ASP A 85 25.02 -10.18 -0.35
C ASP A 85 25.23 -8.98 0.59
N SER A 86 24.51 -8.92 1.70
CA SER A 86 25.05 -8.29 2.90
C SER A 86 25.33 -9.41 3.90
N PRO A 87 26.61 -9.71 4.23
CA PRO A 87 26.97 -10.82 5.11
C PRO A 87 26.38 -10.76 6.53
N GLU A 88 25.78 -9.62 6.91
CA GLU A 88 25.06 -9.45 8.17
C GLU A 88 23.71 -10.19 8.24
N ARG A 89 23.08 -10.57 7.12
CA ARG A 89 21.77 -11.26 7.18
C ARG A 89 21.89 -12.77 7.29
N ASP A 90 22.89 -13.35 6.65
CA ASP A 90 23.14 -14.80 6.74
C ASP A 90 23.64 -15.16 8.14
N SER A 91 24.49 -14.32 8.75
CA SER A 91 24.94 -14.48 10.13
C SER A 91 23.81 -14.38 11.15
N LEU A 92 22.87 -13.45 10.98
CA LEU A 92 21.70 -13.35 11.87
C LEU A 92 20.73 -14.53 11.70
N GLN A 93 20.60 -15.08 10.50
CA GLN A 93 19.77 -16.27 10.26
C GLN A 93 20.42 -17.55 10.81
N GLU A 94 21.74 -17.71 10.66
CA GLU A 94 22.49 -18.79 11.30
C GLU A 94 22.45 -18.68 12.83
N GLU A 95 22.64 -17.48 13.40
CA GLU A 95 22.53 -17.27 14.85
C GLU A 95 21.13 -17.58 15.38
N GLU A 96 20.07 -17.19 14.66
CA GLU A 96 18.68 -17.46 15.06
C GLU A 96 18.33 -18.95 14.94
N GLU A 97 18.81 -19.67 13.91
CA GLU A 97 18.65 -21.13 13.80
C GLU A 97 19.45 -21.90 14.84
N VAL A 98 20.68 -21.47 15.14
CA VAL A 98 21.49 -22.04 16.21
C VAL A 98 20.76 -21.85 17.54
N MET A 99 20.30 -20.64 17.87
CA MET A 99 19.56 -20.37 19.10
C MET A 99 18.28 -21.21 19.25
N LYS A 100 17.52 -21.42 18.18
CA LYS A 100 16.34 -22.31 18.18
C LYS A 100 16.68 -23.78 18.40
N THR A 101 17.88 -24.20 18.02
CA THR A 101 18.35 -25.57 18.20
C THR A 101 18.84 -25.83 19.63
N ILE A 102 19.51 -24.85 20.26
CA ILE A 102 19.98 -24.96 21.66
C ILE A 102 18.84 -24.74 22.65
N ALA A 103 17.83 -23.93 22.31
CA ALA A 103 16.59 -23.85 23.07
C ALA A 103 15.74 -25.10 22.81
N GLY A 104 16.11 -26.23 23.44
CA GLY A 104 15.28 -27.43 23.46
C GLY A 104 13.85 -27.12 23.95
N PRO A 105 12.86 -27.98 23.66
CA PRO A 105 11.47 -27.72 24.01
C PRO A 105 11.36 -27.47 25.51
N ALA A 106 10.81 -26.31 25.88
CA ALA A 106 10.45 -25.98 27.25
C ALA A 106 9.59 -27.14 27.78
N GLY A 107 10.06 -27.76 28.86
CA GLY A 107 9.49 -28.99 29.40
C GLY A 107 7.99 -28.88 29.60
N GLU A 108 7.29 -29.92 29.18
CA GLU A 108 6.00 -30.28 29.78
C GLU A 108 6.23 -30.41 31.29
N GLU A 109 5.82 -29.41 32.06
CA GLU A 109 5.58 -29.59 33.48
C GLU A 109 4.37 -30.51 33.60
N THR A 110 4.64 -31.79 33.88
CA THR A 110 3.66 -32.72 34.38
C THR A 110 3.18 -32.23 35.74
N GLU A 111 1.96 -31.70 35.81
CA GLU A 111 1.23 -31.58 37.08
C GLU A 111 0.85 -32.99 37.54
N ASP A 112 1.68 -33.56 38.42
CA ASP A 112 1.27 -34.61 39.35
C ASP A 112 0.43 -33.95 40.46
N ILE A 113 -0.85 -34.35 40.58
CA ILE A 113 -1.63 -34.75 41.78
C ILE A 113 -3.14 -34.63 41.50
#